data_AF-G9FBI7-F1
#
_entry.id   AF-G9FBI7-F1
#
_cell.length_a   1.000
_cell.length_b   1.000
_cell.length_c   1.000
_cell.angle_alpha   90.00
_cell.angle_beta   90.00
_cell.angle_gamma   90.00
#
_symmetry.space_group_name_H-M   'P 1'
#
loop_
_entity.id
_entity.type
_entity.pdbx_description
1 polymer ?
#
loop_
_entity_poly.entity_id
_entity_poly.type
_entity_poly.pdbx_seq_one_letter_code
_entity_poly.pdbx_strand_id
1 'polypeptide(L)'
;MRRLTPTAGRADARRIQPASAGFATSTTSRTDAAGDGLLAAAEATEAEQQAALEAAPLDQTYQEALALYVQAKHDQVERIEDRLENLIDRQQARLQQTQANQPGLLSRPGAKRAWQNQQMQQQARLQSLHVRLEAVREIKEGMGLHSPKVEELATRKMRAEKPELAADWDAMREAARRHQALQRREEQERKQAQALERPGRSQSLGLTRPV
;
A
#
# COMPACT_ATOMS: atom_id res chain seq x y z
N MET A 1 66.54 52.47 -22.40
CA MET A 1 68.02 52.53 -22.48
C MET A 1 68.61 51.44 -21.58
N ARG A 2 69.61 50.72 -22.11
CA ARG A 2 70.75 49.98 -21.50
C ARG A 2 70.69 49.62 -20.00
N ARG A 3 70.70 48.33 -19.62
CA ARG A 3 71.85 47.36 -19.50
C ARG A 3 72.68 47.52 -18.21
N LEU A 4 72.74 46.43 -17.41
CA LEU A 4 73.93 45.75 -16.82
C LEU A 4 73.80 45.35 -15.32
N THR A 5 74.02 44.04 -15.08
CA THR A 5 74.53 43.40 -13.85
C THR A 5 76.02 43.75 -13.64
N PRO A 6 76.70 43.55 -12.48
CA PRO A 6 77.02 42.25 -11.82
C PRO A 6 76.97 42.37 -10.26
N THR A 7 77.33 41.45 -9.36
CA THR A 7 78.38 40.42 -9.27
C THR A 7 78.11 39.51 -8.05
N ALA A 8 78.74 38.34 -8.04
CA ALA A 8 78.67 37.24 -7.09
C ALA A 8 79.21 37.53 -5.67
N GLY A 9 78.70 36.75 -4.71
CA GLY A 9 79.28 36.53 -3.40
C GLY A 9 78.82 35.17 -2.85
N ARG A 10 79.71 34.19 -2.89
CA ARG A 10 79.53 32.77 -2.53
C ARG A 10 80.04 32.56 -1.10
N ALA A 11 79.26 31.91 -0.23
CA ALA A 11 79.79 31.13 0.89
C ALA A 11 78.73 30.16 1.43
N ASP A 12 79.01 28.87 1.23
CA ASP A 12 78.41 27.72 1.88
C ASP A 12 78.53 27.79 3.41
N ALA A 13 77.45 27.46 4.12
CA ALA A 13 77.52 26.82 5.43
C ALA A 13 76.21 26.08 5.74
N ARG A 14 76.13 24.82 5.29
CA ARG A 14 75.22 23.84 5.86
C ARG A 14 75.59 23.61 7.33
N ARG A 15 74.70 23.92 8.26
CA ARG A 15 74.66 23.27 9.58
C ARG A 15 73.22 23.14 10.06
N ILE A 16 72.84 21.88 10.18
CA ILE A 16 71.58 21.30 10.63
C ILE A 16 71.27 21.76 12.06
N GLN A 17 70.02 22.12 12.32
CA GLN A 17 69.41 22.17 13.65
C GLN A 17 67.96 21.64 13.61
N PRO A 18 67.46 21.11 14.75
CA PRO A 18 66.70 19.88 14.78
C PRO A 18 65.19 20.06 14.72
N ALA A 19 64.52 18.95 14.42
CA ALA A 19 63.08 18.75 14.52
C ALA A 19 62.52 19.26 15.86
N SER A 20 61.58 20.19 15.79
CA SER A 20 60.58 20.39 16.84
C SER A 20 59.30 19.67 16.39
N ALA A 21 59.02 18.57 17.06
CA ALA A 21 57.72 17.93 17.03
C ALA A 21 56.71 18.88 17.70
N GLY A 22 55.79 19.42 16.91
CA GLY A 22 54.53 20.00 17.37
C GLY A 22 53.40 19.05 16.99
N PHE A 23 53.20 18.04 17.84
CA PHE A 23 51.99 17.21 17.84
C PHE A 23 50.81 18.03 18.39
N ALA A 24 49.60 17.65 17.95
CA ALA A 24 48.28 18.10 18.44
C ALA A 24 47.62 19.32 17.75
N THR A 25 47.06 19.09 16.57
CA THR A 25 45.75 19.71 16.18
C THR A 25 44.89 18.79 15.31
N SER A 26 45.28 17.52 15.11
CA SER A 26 44.57 16.55 14.28
C SER A 26 43.63 15.63 15.07
N THR A 27 43.69 15.65 16.39
CA THR A 27 42.80 14.86 17.26
C THR A 27 41.44 15.53 17.46
N THR A 28 41.38 16.86 17.57
CA THR A 28 40.12 17.60 17.79
C THR A 28 39.20 17.52 16.57
N SER A 29 39.72 17.74 15.36
CA SER A 29 38.91 17.66 14.13
C SER A 29 38.35 16.27 13.82
N ARG A 30 39.01 15.21 14.27
CA ARG A 30 38.54 13.83 14.09
C ARG A 30 37.46 13.46 15.10
N THR A 31 37.53 13.96 16.33
CA THR A 31 36.48 13.77 17.34
C THR A 31 35.24 14.60 17.01
N ASP A 32 35.43 15.79 16.45
CA ASP A 32 34.33 16.67 16.05
C ASP A 32 33.57 16.08 14.86
N ALA A 33 34.26 15.59 13.82
CA ALA A 33 33.63 14.93 12.68
C ALA A 33 32.93 13.60 13.03
N ALA A 34 33.45 12.85 14.00
CA ALA A 34 32.80 11.64 14.51
C ALA A 34 31.60 11.97 15.40
N GLY A 35 31.66 13.06 16.17
CA GLY A 35 30.56 13.59 16.97
C GLY A 35 29.42 14.11 16.10
N ASP A 36 29.72 14.89 15.06
CA ASP A 36 28.75 15.41 14.10
C ASP A 36 28.02 14.28 13.36
N GLY A 37 28.73 13.21 12.99
CA GLY A 37 28.12 12.02 12.38
C GLY A 37 27.19 11.25 13.33
N LEU A 38 27.54 11.17 14.62
CA LEU A 38 26.68 10.56 15.65
C LEU A 38 25.46 11.42 15.95
N LEU A 39 25.60 12.74 15.93
CA LEU A 39 24.51 13.70 16.16
C LEU A 39 23.51 13.66 14.99
N ALA A 40 23.99 13.66 13.75
CA ALA A 40 23.13 13.50 12.57
C ALA A 40 22.42 12.14 12.53
N ALA A 41 23.09 11.05 12.98
CA ALA A 41 22.45 9.74 13.09
C ALA A 41 21.38 9.69 14.19
N ALA A 42 21.61 10.38 15.31
CA ALA A 42 20.64 10.51 16.39
C ALA A 42 19.41 11.33 15.94
N GLU A 43 19.62 12.46 15.27
CA GLU A 43 18.53 13.29 14.71
C GLU A 43 17.71 12.53 13.66
N ALA A 44 18.36 11.74 12.79
CA ALA A 44 17.67 10.90 11.82
C ALA A 44 16.81 9.81 12.49
N THR A 45 17.33 9.17 13.54
CA THR A 45 16.57 8.16 14.28
C THR A 45 15.45 8.76 15.12
N GLU A 46 15.63 9.97 15.67
CA GLU A 46 14.58 10.72 16.36
C GLU A 46 13.45 11.12 15.39
N ALA A 47 13.80 11.61 14.20
CA ALA A 47 12.83 11.92 13.15
C ALA A 47 12.04 10.68 12.69
N GLU A 48 12.70 9.53 12.56
CA GLU A 48 12.05 8.25 12.26
C GLU A 48 11.09 7.81 13.39
N GLN A 49 11.49 7.95 14.64
CA GLN A 49 10.64 7.64 15.80
C GLN A 49 9.44 8.57 15.89
N GLN A 50 9.65 9.87 15.67
CA GLN A 50 8.59 10.87 15.66
C GLN A 50 7.57 10.58 14.55
N ALA A 51 8.04 10.30 13.33
CA ALA A 51 7.17 9.94 12.21
C ALA A 51 6.39 8.63 12.48
N ALA A 52 7.00 7.66 13.16
CA ALA A 52 6.33 6.42 13.56
C ALA A 52 5.23 6.67 14.61
N LEU A 53 5.47 7.57 15.58
CA LEU A 53 4.51 7.94 16.61
C LEU A 53 3.32 8.73 16.04
N GLU A 54 3.55 9.58 15.04
CA GLU A 54 2.49 10.32 14.34
C GLU A 54 1.68 9.43 13.38
N ALA A 55 2.30 8.39 12.81
CA ALA A 55 1.63 7.43 11.92
C ALA A 55 0.76 6.40 12.66
N ALA A 56 1.14 5.98 13.87
CA ALA A 56 0.39 5.02 14.67
C ALA A 56 -1.08 5.40 14.94
N PRO A 57 -1.44 6.66 15.30
CA PRO A 57 -2.84 7.06 15.45
C PRO A 57 -3.58 7.13 14.10
N LEU A 58 -2.88 7.42 13.00
CA LEU A 58 -3.49 7.49 11.67
C LEU A 58 -3.92 6.10 11.17
N ASP A 59 -3.10 5.06 11.34
CA ASP A 59 -3.49 3.69 10.98
C ASP A 59 -4.71 3.24 11.78
N GLN A 60 -4.67 3.43 13.10
CA GLN A 60 -5.78 3.06 13.98
C GLN A 60 -7.08 3.78 13.58
N THR A 61 -7.03 5.10 13.39
CA THR A 61 -8.22 5.87 12.98
C THR A 61 -8.75 5.46 11.61
N TYR A 62 -7.87 5.13 10.66
CA TYR A 62 -8.27 4.60 9.36
C TYR A 62 -8.93 3.22 9.48
N GLN A 63 -8.33 2.27 10.22
CA GLN A 63 -8.89 0.93 10.39
C GLN A 63 -10.22 0.96 11.16
N GLU A 64 -10.32 1.75 12.22
CA GLU A 64 -11.57 1.91 12.98
C GLU A 64 -12.68 2.49 12.11
N ALA A 65 -12.38 3.53 11.33
CA ALA A 65 -13.33 4.09 10.38
C ALA A 65 -13.76 3.01 9.38
N LEU A 66 -12.81 2.30 8.77
CA LEU A 66 -13.10 1.25 7.80
C LEU A 66 -13.98 0.14 8.39
N ALA A 67 -13.69 -0.32 9.60
CA ALA A 67 -14.45 -1.35 10.30
C ALA A 67 -15.94 -0.97 10.44
N LEU A 68 -16.24 0.28 10.80
CA LEU A 68 -17.61 0.78 10.88
C LEU A 68 -18.34 0.70 9.52
N TYR A 69 -17.66 1.06 8.43
CA TYR A 69 -18.24 0.96 7.09
C TYR A 69 -18.40 -0.49 6.63
N VAL A 70 -17.45 -1.37 6.94
CA VAL A 70 -17.52 -2.80 6.61
C VAL A 70 -18.71 -3.45 7.32
N GLN A 71 -18.89 -3.17 8.61
CA GLN A 71 -20.02 -3.64 9.38
C GLN A 71 -21.34 -3.10 8.82
N ALA A 72 -21.44 -1.78 8.59
CA ALA A 72 -22.64 -1.17 8.05
C ALA A 72 -23.01 -1.72 6.65
N LYS A 73 -22.01 -2.10 5.84
CA LYS A 73 -22.24 -2.74 4.54
C LYS A 73 -22.72 -4.19 4.68
N HIS A 74 -22.17 -4.97 5.61
CA HIS A 74 -22.69 -6.30 5.93
C HIS A 74 -24.15 -6.20 6.36
N ASP A 75 -24.46 -5.36 7.35
CA ASP A 75 -25.83 -5.16 7.84
C ASP A 75 -26.78 -4.66 6.75
N GLN A 76 -26.28 -3.88 5.79
CA GLN A 76 -27.07 -3.45 4.64
C GLN A 76 -27.40 -4.62 3.71
N VAL A 77 -26.43 -5.50 3.44
CA VAL A 77 -26.59 -6.66 2.56
C VAL A 77 -27.57 -7.67 3.18
N GLU A 78 -27.40 -8.01 4.47
CA GLU A 78 -28.33 -8.90 5.21
C GLU A 78 -29.77 -8.39 5.13
N ARG A 79 -29.99 -7.11 5.47
CA ARG A 79 -31.34 -6.52 5.43
C ARG A 79 -31.96 -6.52 4.03
N ILE A 80 -31.15 -6.40 2.97
CA ILE A 80 -31.64 -6.46 1.60
C ILE A 80 -31.99 -7.90 1.22
N GLU A 81 -31.17 -8.87 1.63
CA GLU A 81 -31.42 -10.29 1.45
C GLU A 81 -32.74 -10.70 2.10
N ASP A 82 -32.90 -10.44 3.40
CA ASP A 82 -34.14 -10.72 4.15
C ASP A 82 -35.37 -10.10 3.47
N ARG A 83 -35.24 -8.86 3.01
CA ARG A 83 -36.33 -8.16 2.32
C ARG A 83 -36.66 -8.80 0.98
N LEU A 84 -35.67 -9.27 0.24
CA LEU A 84 -35.88 -9.95 -1.05
C LEU A 84 -36.53 -11.31 -0.87
N GLU A 85 -36.11 -12.09 0.13
CA GLU A 85 -36.73 -13.36 0.50
C GLU A 85 -38.21 -13.15 0.86
N ASN A 86 -38.50 -12.19 1.74
CA ASN A 86 -39.88 -11.83 2.08
C ASN A 86 -40.71 -11.38 0.86
N LEU A 87 -40.11 -10.68 -0.11
CA LEU A 87 -40.78 -10.28 -1.34
C LEU A 87 -41.03 -11.47 -2.27
N ILE A 88 -40.11 -12.43 -2.32
CA ILE A 88 -40.25 -13.68 -3.07
C ILE A 88 -41.40 -14.49 -2.50
N ASP A 89 -41.46 -14.69 -1.18
CA ASP A 89 -42.54 -15.46 -0.53
C ASP A 89 -43.92 -14.86 -0.81
N ARG A 90 -44.04 -13.53 -0.65
CA ARG A 90 -45.29 -12.80 -0.97
C ARG A 90 -45.65 -12.94 -2.45
N GLN A 91 -44.67 -12.89 -3.33
CA GLN A 91 -44.88 -13.01 -4.78
C GLN A 91 -45.29 -14.44 -5.17
N GLN A 92 -44.71 -15.46 -4.54
CA GLN A 92 -45.09 -16.87 -4.71
C GLN A 92 -46.53 -17.10 -4.23
N ALA A 93 -46.90 -16.59 -3.05
CA ALA A 93 -48.27 -16.67 -2.54
C ALA A 93 -49.27 -15.99 -3.50
N ARG A 94 -48.91 -14.83 -4.04
CA ARG A 94 -49.74 -14.11 -5.02
C ARG A 94 -49.87 -14.89 -6.35
N LEU A 95 -48.80 -15.56 -6.79
CA LEU A 95 -48.84 -16.42 -7.96
C LEU A 95 -49.74 -17.64 -7.73
N GLN A 96 -49.65 -18.29 -6.58
CA GLN A 96 -50.53 -19.41 -6.20
C GLN A 96 -52.00 -18.96 -6.15
N GLN A 97 -52.29 -17.80 -5.57
CA GLN A 97 -53.65 -17.23 -5.56
C GLN A 97 -54.15 -16.93 -6.99
N THR A 98 -53.29 -16.42 -7.87
CA THR A 98 -53.65 -16.18 -9.28
C THR A 98 -53.94 -17.50 -9.99
N GLN A 99 -53.18 -18.57 -9.71
CA GLN A 99 -53.44 -19.91 -10.23
C GLN A 99 -54.75 -20.51 -9.71
N ALA A 100 -55.05 -20.35 -8.42
CA ALA A 100 -56.30 -20.81 -7.82
C ALA A 100 -57.53 -20.11 -8.43
N ASN A 101 -57.40 -18.83 -8.78
CA ASN A 101 -58.45 -18.02 -9.42
C ASN A 101 -58.46 -18.15 -10.95
N GLN A 102 -58.01 -19.29 -11.48
CA GLN A 102 -57.97 -19.52 -12.92
C GLN A 102 -59.38 -19.45 -13.54
N PRO A 103 -59.58 -18.66 -14.61
CA PRO A 103 -60.85 -18.64 -15.32
C PRO A 103 -61.16 -20.03 -15.91
N GLY A 104 -62.34 -20.55 -15.60
CA GLY A 104 -62.82 -21.84 -16.10
C GLY A 104 -63.08 -21.84 -17.62
N LEU A 105 -63.40 -23.01 -18.17
CA LEU A 105 -63.57 -23.25 -19.62
C LEU A 105 -64.62 -22.37 -20.29
N LEU A 106 -65.65 -21.92 -19.55
CA LEU A 106 -66.73 -21.06 -20.05
C LEU A 106 -66.44 -19.55 -19.91
N SER A 107 -65.23 -19.19 -19.49
CA SER A 107 -64.86 -17.79 -19.27
C SER A 107 -64.71 -17.03 -20.59
N ARG A 108 -65.05 -15.74 -20.57
CA ARG A 108 -64.89 -14.86 -21.73
C ARG A 108 -63.42 -14.84 -22.20
N PRO A 109 -63.14 -14.85 -23.52
CA PRO A 109 -61.76 -14.86 -24.05
C PRO A 109 -60.87 -13.73 -23.50
N GLY A 110 -61.45 -12.54 -23.27
CA GLY A 110 -60.73 -11.41 -22.66
C GLY A 110 -60.28 -11.67 -21.22
N ALA A 111 -61.12 -12.32 -20.40
CA ALA A 111 -60.77 -12.68 -19.03
C ALA A 111 -59.65 -13.73 -18.98
N LYS A 112 -59.68 -14.71 -19.91
CA LYS A 112 -58.61 -15.71 -20.05
C LYS A 112 -57.28 -15.06 -20.45
N ARG A 113 -57.29 -14.14 -21.42
CA ARG A 113 -56.08 -13.40 -21.83
C ARG A 113 -55.54 -12.50 -20.72
N ALA A 114 -56.41 -11.78 -20.00
CA ALA A 114 -56.01 -10.94 -18.87
C ALA A 114 -55.36 -11.78 -17.76
N TRP A 115 -55.94 -12.94 -17.42
CA TRP A 115 -55.36 -13.88 -16.47
C TRP A 115 -54.01 -14.43 -16.93
N GLN A 116 -53.87 -14.81 -18.21
CA GLN A 116 -52.59 -15.26 -18.78
C GLN A 116 -51.51 -14.17 -18.70
N ASN A 117 -51.86 -12.92 -19.03
CA ASN A 117 -50.95 -11.78 -18.90
C ASN A 117 -50.55 -11.54 -17.44
N GLN A 118 -51.50 -11.64 -16.51
CA GLN A 118 -51.22 -11.52 -15.08
C GLN A 118 -50.27 -12.63 -14.62
N GLN A 119 -50.51 -13.89 -15.00
CA GLN A 119 -49.61 -15.00 -14.70
C GLN A 119 -48.19 -14.76 -15.21
N MET A 120 -48.03 -14.35 -16.47
CA MET A 120 -46.74 -14.06 -17.07
C MET A 120 -46.02 -12.91 -16.35
N GLN A 121 -46.72 -11.81 -16.03
CA GLN A 121 -46.15 -10.69 -15.28
C GLN A 121 -45.69 -11.11 -13.88
N GLN A 122 -46.48 -11.92 -13.19
CA GLN A 122 -46.17 -12.39 -11.84
C GLN A 122 -44.96 -13.33 -11.84
N GLN A 123 -44.85 -14.20 -12.86
CA GLN A 123 -43.68 -15.06 -13.06
C GLN A 123 -42.43 -14.23 -13.40
N ALA A 124 -42.53 -13.27 -14.33
CA ALA A 124 -41.41 -12.39 -14.69
C ALA A 124 -40.92 -11.58 -13.47
N ARG A 125 -41.85 -11.11 -12.63
CA ARG A 125 -41.52 -10.43 -11.38
C ARG A 125 -40.79 -11.36 -10.41
N LEU A 126 -41.25 -12.59 -10.26
CA LEU A 126 -40.61 -13.58 -9.40
C LEU A 126 -39.19 -13.90 -9.86
N GLN A 127 -38.98 -14.11 -11.16
CA GLN A 127 -37.64 -14.33 -11.73
C GLN A 127 -36.71 -13.13 -11.49
N SER A 128 -37.20 -11.92 -11.70
CA SER A 128 -36.43 -10.71 -11.41
C SER A 128 -36.05 -10.59 -9.92
N LEU A 129 -36.91 -11.02 -9.00
CA LEU A 129 -36.57 -11.05 -7.57
C LEU A 129 -35.49 -12.09 -7.25
N HIS A 130 -35.55 -13.29 -7.85
CA HIS A 130 -34.52 -14.31 -7.69
C HIS A 130 -33.15 -13.85 -8.21
N VAL A 131 -33.09 -13.28 -9.41
CA VAL A 131 -31.84 -12.73 -9.97
C VAL A 131 -31.25 -11.65 -9.05
N ARG A 132 -32.10 -10.81 -8.47
CA ARG A 132 -31.65 -9.77 -7.52
C ARG A 132 -31.16 -10.37 -6.20
N LEU A 133 -31.81 -11.42 -5.71
CA LEU A 133 -31.37 -12.13 -4.50
C LEU A 133 -30.01 -12.80 -4.74
N GLU A 134 -29.84 -13.46 -5.88
CA GLU A 134 -28.57 -14.05 -6.28
C GLU A 134 -27.46 -12.99 -6.35
N ALA A 135 -27.71 -11.84 -6.99
CA ALA A 135 -26.73 -10.76 -7.02
C ALA A 135 -26.37 -10.21 -5.62
N VAL A 136 -27.32 -10.18 -4.68
CA VAL A 136 -27.06 -9.77 -3.30
C VAL A 136 -26.23 -10.81 -2.55
N ARG A 137 -26.51 -12.10 -2.76
CA ARG A 137 -25.70 -13.21 -2.22
C ARG A 137 -24.30 -13.25 -2.81
N GLU A 138 -24.15 -12.98 -4.11
CA GLU A 138 -22.85 -12.79 -4.76
C GLU A 138 -22.09 -11.61 -4.14
N ILE A 139 -22.76 -10.51 -3.81
CA ILE A 139 -22.11 -9.40 -3.10
C ILE A 139 -21.70 -9.81 -1.69
N LYS A 140 -22.54 -10.56 -0.97
CA LYS A 140 -22.32 -11.01 0.42
C LYS A 140 -21.13 -11.96 0.53
N GLU A 141 -21.09 -12.96 -0.34
CA GLU A 141 -20.16 -14.10 -0.24
C GLU A 141 -19.02 -14.03 -1.26
N GLY A 142 -19.16 -13.18 -2.28
CA GLY A 142 -18.21 -13.09 -3.39
C GLY A 142 -16.94 -12.34 -3.04
N MET A 143 -15.91 -12.63 -3.82
CA MET A 143 -14.61 -11.97 -3.74
C MET A 143 -14.49 -10.87 -4.79
N GLY A 144 -13.91 -9.74 -4.37
CA GLY A 144 -13.45 -8.70 -5.27
C GLY A 144 -12.05 -8.98 -5.81
N LEU A 145 -11.38 -7.94 -6.32
CA LEU A 145 -10.03 -8.03 -6.87
C LEU A 145 -8.99 -8.29 -5.77
N HIS A 146 -9.20 -7.73 -4.57
CA HIS A 146 -8.22 -7.79 -3.49
C HIS A 146 -8.79 -8.19 -2.12
N SER A 147 -10.10 -8.10 -1.92
CA SER A 147 -10.77 -8.41 -0.66
C SER A 147 -12.21 -8.88 -0.92
N PRO A 148 -12.94 -9.38 0.09
CA PRO A 148 -14.36 -9.66 -0.03
C PRO A 148 -15.13 -8.48 -0.63
N LYS A 149 -16.14 -8.77 -1.47
CA LYS A 149 -16.81 -7.74 -2.27
C LYS A 149 -17.46 -6.66 -1.41
N VAL A 150 -18.05 -7.05 -0.28
CA VAL A 150 -18.63 -6.13 0.71
C VAL A 150 -17.58 -5.15 1.25
N GLU A 151 -16.37 -5.62 1.54
CA GLU A 151 -15.28 -4.79 2.05
C GLU A 151 -14.75 -3.80 1.01
N GLU A 152 -14.68 -4.20 -0.27
CA GLU A 152 -14.34 -3.26 -1.35
C GLU A 152 -15.37 -2.14 -1.47
N LEU A 153 -16.66 -2.47 -1.38
CA LEU A 153 -17.73 -1.49 -1.39
C LEU A 153 -17.68 -0.57 -0.17
N ALA A 154 -17.37 -1.12 1.01
CA ALA A 154 -17.16 -0.35 2.23
C ALA A 154 -15.97 0.60 2.10
N THR A 155 -14.84 0.12 1.58
CA THR A 155 -13.63 0.91 1.34
C THR A 155 -13.91 2.05 0.37
N ARG A 156 -14.56 1.78 -0.77
CA ARG A 156 -14.96 2.81 -1.74
C ARG A 156 -15.87 3.85 -1.12
N LYS A 157 -16.83 3.41 -0.29
CA LYS A 157 -17.79 4.31 0.38
C LYS A 157 -17.10 5.19 1.41
N MET A 158 -16.24 4.61 2.26
CA MET A 158 -15.46 5.32 3.26
C MET A 158 -14.56 6.37 2.59
N ARG A 159 -13.81 6.00 1.54
CA ARG A 159 -12.95 6.94 0.81
C ARG A 159 -13.72 8.08 0.15
N ALA A 160 -14.93 7.83 -0.34
CA ALA A 160 -15.79 8.86 -0.93
C ALA A 160 -16.34 9.85 0.12
N GLU A 161 -16.59 9.39 1.35
CA GLU A 161 -17.10 10.24 2.44
C GLU A 161 -16.00 10.92 3.26
N LYS A 162 -14.83 10.28 3.35
CA LYS A 162 -13.65 10.74 4.09
C LYS A 162 -12.42 10.77 3.18
N PRO A 163 -12.37 11.67 2.18
CA PRO A 163 -11.27 11.72 1.22
C PRO A 163 -9.94 12.11 1.87
N GLU A 164 -9.93 13.01 2.85
CA GLU A 164 -8.71 13.45 3.54
C GLU A 164 -8.05 12.29 4.30
N LEU A 165 -8.82 11.57 5.12
CA LEU A 165 -8.33 10.39 5.85
C LEU A 165 -7.77 9.32 4.91
N ALA A 166 -8.40 9.15 3.74
CA ALA A 166 -7.91 8.22 2.72
C ALA A 166 -6.60 8.71 2.08
N ALA A 167 -6.49 10.00 1.79
CA ALA A 167 -5.29 10.61 1.22
C ALA A 167 -4.11 10.54 2.19
N ASP A 168 -4.33 10.85 3.47
CA ASP A 168 -3.31 10.76 4.52
C ASP A 168 -2.82 9.32 4.69
N TRP A 169 -3.75 8.36 4.69
CA TRP A 169 -3.41 6.93 4.74
C TRP A 169 -2.58 6.48 3.53
N ASP A 170 -2.98 6.90 2.33
CA ASP A 170 -2.28 6.55 1.09
C ASP A 170 -0.89 7.22 1.06
N ALA A 171 -0.76 8.45 1.54
CA ALA A 171 0.52 9.17 1.69
C ALA A 171 1.45 8.47 2.68
N MET A 172 0.95 8.05 3.84
CA MET A 172 1.70 7.28 4.84
C MET A 172 2.21 5.94 4.24
N ARG A 173 1.35 5.21 3.51
CA ARG A 173 1.74 3.96 2.82
C ARG A 173 2.74 4.19 1.69
N GLU A 174 2.63 5.30 0.96
CA GLU A 174 3.62 5.68 -0.04
C GLU A 174 4.97 6.02 0.58
N ALA A 175 5.00 6.80 1.65
CA ALA A 175 6.21 7.13 2.38
C ALA A 175 6.90 5.85 2.88
N ALA A 176 6.15 4.92 3.47
CA ALA A 176 6.67 3.62 3.90
C ALA A 176 7.25 2.80 2.73
N ARG A 177 6.57 2.75 1.58
CA ARG A 177 7.08 2.07 0.38
C ARG A 177 8.36 2.71 -0.16
N ARG A 178 8.43 4.04 -0.19
CA ARG A 178 9.62 4.79 -0.63
C ARG A 178 10.79 4.53 0.31
N HIS A 179 10.56 4.58 1.61
CA HIS A 179 11.56 4.28 2.63
C HIS A 179 12.11 2.84 2.48
N GLN A 180 11.24 1.84 2.37
CA GLN A 180 11.65 0.45 2.13
C GLN A 180 12.40 0.26 0.81
N ALA A 181 12.11 1.07 -0.22
CA ALA A 181 12.84 1.02 -1.49
C ALA A 181 14.24 1.64 -1.35
N LEU A 182 14.38 2.73 -0.59
CA LEU A 182 15.67 3.36 -0.29
C LEU A 182 16.56 2.43 0.55
N GLN A 183 16.03 1.86 1.63
CA GLN A 183 16.76 0.90 2.47
C GLN A 183 17.28 -0.28 1.65
N ARG A 184 16.46 -0.85 0.76
CA ARG A 184 16.89 -1.94 -0.14
C ARG A 184 18.00 -1.51 -1.11
N ARG A 185 18.02 -0.25 -1.57
CA ARG A 185 19.09 0.28 -2.43
C ARG A 185 20.38 0.46 -1.64
N GLU A 186 20.32 1.07 -0.47
CA GLU A 186 21.49 1.25 0.40
C GLU A 186 22.10 -0.10 0.80
N GLU A 187 21.28 -1.10 1.12
CA GLU A 187 21.78 -2.46 1.37
C GLU A 187 22.49 -3.07 0.17
N GLN A 188 21.98 -2.85 -1.04
CA GLN A 188 22.61 -3.32 -2.27
C GLN A 188 23.93 -2.61 -2.53
N GLU A 189 23.99 -1.30 -2.33
CA GLU A 189 25.23 -0.51 -2.45
C GLU A 189 26.27 -0.93 -1.42
N ARG A 190 25.88 -1.15 -0.15
CA ARG A 190 26.76 -1.68 0.89
C ARG A 190 27.31 -3.06 0.53
N LYS A 191 26.47 -3.96 0.00
CA LYS A 191 26.90 -5.29 -0.48
C LYS A 191 27.87 -5.19 -1.66
N GLN A 192 27.63 -4.28 -2.60
CA GLN A 192 28.53 -4.03 -3.72
C GLN A 192 29.87 -3.45 -3.24
N ALA A 193 29.85 -2.43 -2.38
CA ALA A 193 31.04 -1.84 -1.79
C ALA A 193 31.87 -2.89 -1.03
N GLN A 194 31.24 -3.76 -0.23
CA GLN A 194 31.93 -4.87 0.44
C GLN A 194 32.50 -5.91 -0.53
N ALA A 195 31.88 -6.11 -1.70
CA ALA A 195 32.41 -6.99 -2.74
C ALA A 195 33.60 -6.36 -3.48
N LEU A 196 33.60 -5.04 -3.67
CA LEU A 196 34.70 -4.26 -4.25
C LEU A 196 35.89 -4.10 -3.28
N GLU A 197 35.63 -3.94 -1.98
CA GLU A 197 36.66 -3.89 -0.91
C GLU A 197 37.20 -5.26 -0.48
N ARG A 198 36.86 -6.34 -1.18
CA ARG A 198 37.58 -7.62 -1.10
C ARG A 198 38.64 -7.69 -2.22
N PRO A 199 39.81 -7.04 -2.10
CA PRO A 199 40.92 -7.33 -2.99
C PRO A 199 41.49 -8.70 -2.60
N GLY A 200 41.39 -9.66 -3.51
CA GLY A 200 42.15 -10.91 -3.41
C GLY A 200 41.36 -12.13 -2.95
N ARG A 201 40.63 -12.74 -3.90
CA ARG A 201 40.68 -14.20 -4.04
C ARG A 201 40.67 -14.61 -5.50
N SER A 202 41.54 -13.99 -6.29
CA SER A 202 42.19 -14.65 -7.41
C SER A 202 43.09 -15.76 -6.84
N GLN A 203 42.53 -16.94 -6.58
CA GLN A 203 43.35 -18.16 -6.57
C GLN A 203 43.40 -18.69 -7.99
N SER A 204 44.41 -18.22 -8.71
CA SER A 204 45.05 -19.00 -9.75
C SER A 204 45.59 -20.29 -9.12
N LEU A 205 44.99 -21.43 -9.47
CA LEU A 205 45.68 -22.72 -9.43
C LEU A 205 45.39 -23.41 -10.75
N GLY A 206 46.23 -23.11 -11.75
CA GLY A 206 46.52 -24.10 -12.76
C GLY A 206 47.21 -25.29 -12.09
N LEU A 207 46.76 -26.50 -12.38
CA LEU A 207 47.54 -27.72 -12.57
C LEU A 207 46.54 -28.89 -12.56
N THR A 208 46.14 -29.37 -13.74
CA THR A 208 46.03 -30.81 -14.02
C THR A 208 46.13 -30.99 -15.54
N ARG A 209 47.30 -31.44 -15.99
CA ARG A 209 47.48 -32.06 -17.30
C ARG A 209 47.41 -33.57 -17.10
N PRO A 210 46.51 -34.29 -17.78
CA PRO A 210 46.70 -35.70 -18.06
C PRO A 210 46.80 -35.89 -19.58
N VAL A 211 47.95 -36.41 -20.04
CA VAL A 211 48.19 -37.58 -20.90
C VAL A 211 49.69 -37.59 -21.20
#